data_AF-A0A0C3P0D0-F1
#
_entry.id   AF-A0A0C3P0D0-F1
#
_cell.length_a   1.000
_cell.length_b   1.000
_cell.length_c   1.000
_cell.angle_alpha   90.00
_cell.angle_beta   90.00
_cell.angle_gamma   90.00
#
_symmetry.space_group_name_H-M   'P 1'
#
loop_
_entity.id
_entity.type
_entity.pdbx_description
1 polymer ?
#
loop_
_entity_poly.entity_id
_entity_poly.type
_entity_poly.pdbx_seq_one_letter_code
_entity_poly.pdbx_strand_id
1 'polypeptide(L)'
;MPGPEEQSPDEVQHYLWPIISDLLQLWKHGIKVPTKSQPEVMCDKPTAHKIGGFASHSHTYYCMECWISMVDKGKVTTFQKGAFCPWTNAEQHCLGDEYHNLTSLPAQKNFIKEFAT
;
A
#
# COMPACT_ATOMS: atom_id res chain seq x y z
N MET A 1 -13.71 -8.92 3.13
CA MET A 1 -14.90 -8.54 3.94
C MET A 1 -15.83 -9.75 4.00
N PRO A 2 -16.71 -9.89 5.00
CA PRO A 2 -17.56 -11.08 5.09
C PRO A 2 -18.38 -11.25 3.81
N GLY A 3 -18.23 -12.40 3.17
CA GLY A 3 -18.84 -12.72 1.89
C GLY A 3 -18.44 -14.12 1.43
N PRO A 4 -19.21 -14.74 0.53
CA PRO A 4 -18.94 -16.08 0.04
C PRO A 4 -17.72 -16.15 -0.90
N GLU A 5 -17.34 -15.03 -1.51
CA GLU A 5 -16.22 -14.91 -2.44
C GLU A 5 -15.20 -13.86 -1.97
N GLU A 6 -13.93 -14.09 -2.31
CA GLU A 6 -12.87 -13.14 -2.02
C GLU A 6 -12.97 -11.93 -2.96
N GLN A 7 -13.19 -10.76 -2.38
CA GLN A 7 -13.27 -9.50 -3.13
C GLN A 7 -11.94 -9.14 -3.79
N SER A 8 -12.05 -8.58 -5.00
CA SER A 8 -10.92 -8.00 -5.72
C SER A 8 -10.35 -6.78 -4.99
N PRO A 9 -9.08 -6.40 -5.25
CA PRO A 9 -8.49 -5.21 -4.65
C PRO A 9 -9.31 -3.95 -4.90
N ASP A 10 -9.81 -3.75 -6.11
CA ASP A 10 -10.60 -2.55 -6.46
C ASP A 10 -11.92 -2.49 -5.70
N GLU A 11 -12.61 -3.62 -5.51
CA GLU A 11 -13.84 -3.70 -4.70
C GLU A 11 -13.57 -3.40 -3.22
N VAL A 12 -12.44 -3.88 -2.69
CA VAL A 12 -12.00 -3.59 -1.33
C VAL A 12 -11.70 -2.10 -1.18
N GLN A 13 -10.95 -1.50 -2.11
CA GLN A 13 -10.65 -0.06 -2.10
C GLN A 13 -11.92 0.79 -2.19
N HIS A 14 -12.85 0.44 -3.08
CA HIS A 14 -14.11 1.16 -3.24
C HIS A 14 -14.95 1.16 -1.94
N TYR A 15 -14.99 0.02 -1.25
CA TYR A 15 -15.70 -0.08 0.02
C TYR A 15 -15.01 0.69 1.15
N LEU A 16 -13.68 0.66 1.21
CA LEU A 16 -12.90 1.34 2.24
C LEU A 16 -12.83 2.85 2.04
N TRP A 17 -12.95 3.32 0.80
CA TRP A 17 -12.86 4.74 0.45
C TRP A 17 -13.64 5.70 1.36
N PRO A 18 -14.97 5.51 1.58
CA PRO A 18 -15.72 6.39 2.48
C PRO A 18 -15.19 6.35 3.92
N ILE A 19 -14.80 5.17 4.43
CA ILE A 19 -14.28 5.00 5.79
C ILE A 19 -12.93 5.73 5.92
N ILE A 20 -12.03 5.57 4.94
CA ILE A 20 -10.73 6.23 4.93
C ILE A 20 -10.91 7.76 4.87
N SER A 21 -11.82 8.25 4.03
CA SER A 21 -12.13 9.69 3.94
C SER A 21 -12.60 10.25 5.29
N ASP A 22 -13.53 9.56 5.97
CA ASP A 22 -14.02 9.97 7.29
C ASP A 22 -12.91 9.93 8.34
N LEU A 23 -12.09 8.86 8.35
CA LEU A 23 -10.95 8.73 9.27
C LEU A 23 -9.91 9.84 9.06
N LEU A 24 -9.62 10.23 7.83
CA LEU A 24 -8.72 11.36 7.53
C LEU A 24 -9.30 12.69 8.02
N GLN A 25 -10.61 12.88 7.87
CA GLN A 25 -11.29 14.08 8.38
C GLN A 25 -11.27 14.11 9.91
N LEU A 26 -11.53 12.99 10.57
CA LEU A 26 -11.41 12.81 12.02
C LEU A 26 -9.97 13.03 12.51
N TRP A 27 -8.97 12.57 11.77
CA TRP A 27 -7.57 12.78 12.11
C TRP A 27 -7.17 14.26 12.07
N LYS A 28 -7.63 14.99 11.05
CA LYS A 28 -7.27 16.40 10.82
C LYS A 28 -8.11 17.39 11.66
N HIS A 29 -9.39 17.10 11.82
CA HIS A 29 -10.39 18.04 12.39
C HIS A 29 -11.16 17.49 13.59
N GLY A 30 -11.00 16.20 13.91
CA GLY A 30 -11.73 15.56 14.99
C GLY A 30 -11.13 15.82 16.36
N ILE A 31 -11.62 15.05 17.33
CA ILE A 31 -11.23 15.18 18.74
C ILE A 31 -10.08 14.22 19.06
N LYS A 32 -9.06 14.72 19.77
CA LYS A 32 -8.02 13.87 20.36
C LYS A 32 -8.50 13.44 21.74
N VAL A 33 -8.81 12.15 21.90
CA VAL A 33 -9.13 11.57 23.20
C VAL A 33 -7.83 11.09 23.85
N PRO A 34 -7.36 11.71 24.95
CA PRO A 34 -6.13 11.28 25.61
C PRO A 34 -6.33 9.89 26.22
N THR A 35 -5.63 8.91 25.66
CA THR A 35 -5.58 7.53 26.13
C THR A 35 -4.21 7.29 26.77
N LYS A 36 -4.16 6.48 27.84
CA LYS A 36 -2.89 6.18 28.56
C LYS A 36 -1.85 5.48 27.68
N SER A 37 -2.31 4.79 26.64
CA SER A 37 -1.53 4.09 25.63
C SER A 37 -1.88 4.68 24.27
N GLN A 38 -0.88 5.10 23.49
CA GLN A 38 -1.08 5.54 22.10
C GLN A 38 -1.77 4.41 21.34
N PRO A 39 -3.00 4.59 20.81
CA PRO A 39 -3.66 3.54 20.06
C PRO A 39 -2.92 3.37 18.73
N GLU A 40 -2.23 2.23 18.58
CA GLU A 40 -1.68 1.79 17.32
C GLU A 40 -2.77 1.09 16.51
N VAL A 41 -2.82 1.35 15.20
CA VAL A 41 -3.69 0.61 14.29
C VAL A 41 -3.10 -0.80 14.13
N MET A 42 -3.70 -1.79 14.79
CA MET A 42 -3.32 -3.18 14.64
C MET A 42 -4.10 -3.81 13.47
N CYS A 43 -3.40 -4.09 12.38
CA CYS A 43 -3.86 -5.03 11.36
C CYS A 43 -2.87 -6.19 11.30
N ASP A 44 -3.35 -7.41 11.02
CA ASP A 44 -2.45 -8.50 10.68
C ASP A 44 -1.80 -8.26 9.30
N LYS A 45 -0.68 -8.95 9.04
CA LYS A 45 0.07 -8.76 7.79
C LYS A 45 -0.77 -9.02 6.53
N PRO A 46 -1.58 -10.09 6.43
CA PRO A 46 -2.44 -10.31 5.26
C PRO A 46 -3.42 -9.16 5.03
N THR A 47 -4.04 -8.64 6.09
CA THR A 47 -4.95 -7.49 6.00
C THR A 47 -4.20 -6.24 5.57
N ALA A 48 -3.01 -5.98 6.11
CA ALA A 48 -2.17 -4.87 5.69
C ALA A 48 -1.81 -4.95 4.20
N HIS A 49 -1.43 -6.14 3.71
CA HIS A 49 -1.16 -6.35 2.28
C HIS A 49 -2.40 -6.10 1.41
N LYS A 50 -3.56 -6.59 1.83
CA LYS A 50 -4.79 -6.47 1.05
C LYS A 50 -5.33 -5.04 1.01
N ILE A 51 -5.25 -4.32 2.13
CA ILE A 51 -5.75 -2.94 2.25
C ILE A 51 -4.74 -1.93 1.72
N GLY A 52 -3.44 -2.15 1.95
CA GLY A 52 -2.37 -1.26 1.51
C GLY A 52 -2.08 -1.34 0.02
N GLY A 53 -2.72 -2.27 -0.70
CA GLY A 53 -2.40 -2.54 -2.10
C GLY A 53 -1.01 -3.15 -2.26
N PHE A 54 -0.51 -3.83 -1.21
CA PHE A 54 0.86 -4.28 -1.21
C PHE A 54 1.08 -5.50 -2.10
N ALA A 55 2.18 -5.49 -2.84
CA ALA A 55 2.53 -6.55 -3.76
C ALA A 55 2.94 -7.83 -3.01
N SER A 56 2.90 -8.92 -3.77
CA SER A 56 3.34 -10.22 -3.26
C SER A 56 4.83 -10.19 -2.92
N HIS A 57 5.26 -11.07 -2.02
CA HIS A 57 6.67 -11.36 -1.77
C HIS A 57 7.47 -11.78 -3.02
N SER A 58 6.77 -12.15 -4.10
CA SER A 58 7.32 -12.52 -5.41
C SER A 58 7.33 -11.36 -6.41
N HIS A 59 6.97 -10.14 -6.00
CA HIS A 59 7.00 -8.97 -6.86
C HIS A 59 8.44 -8.44 -7.02
N THR A 60 8.73 -7.82 -8.16
CA THR A 60 10.07 -7.29 -8.45
C THR A 60 10.53 -6.36 -7.34
N TYR A 61 9.67 -5.42 -6.92
CA TYR A 61 9.84 -4.58 -5.75
C TYR A 61 8.89 -5.08 -4.66
N TYR A 62 9.43 -5.72 -3.64
CA TYR A 62 8.65 -6.41 -2.59
C TYR A 62 8.64 -5.65 -1.26
N CYS A 63 9.35 -4.52 -1.19
CA CYS A 63 9.47 -3.72 0.01
C CYS A 63 8.57 -2.51 -0.09
N MET A 64 7.77 -2.29 0.96
CA MET A 64 6.82 -1.17 1.05
C MET A 64 7.51 0.14 1.43
N GLU A 65 8.78 0.09 1.86
CA GLU A 65 9.52 1.26 2.35
C GLU A 65 10.54 1.79 1.34
N CYS A 66 11.04 0.96 0.42
CA CYS A 66 12.06 1.38 -0.55
C CYS A 66 12.02 0.59 -1.88
N TRP A 67 12.77 1.07 -2.85
CA TRP A 67 12.89 0.50 -4.20
C TRP A 67 13.82 -0.73 -4.32
N ILE A 68 13.94 -1.55 -3.28
CA ILE A 68 14.77 -2.78 -3.36
C ILE A 68 14.13 -3.83 -4.27
N SER A 69 14.92 -4.37 -5.19
CA SER A 69 14.46 -5.42 -6.10
C SER A 69 14.71 -6.83 -5.56
N MET A 70 13.97 -7.83 -6.06
CA MET A 70 14.26 -9.24 -5.80
C MET A 70 15.67 -9.66 -6.24
N VAL A 71 16.21 -9.03 -7.29
CA VAL A 71 17.56 -9.34 -7.80
C VAL A 71 18.63 -8.86 -6.82
N ASP A 72 18.35 -7.81 -6.05
CA ASP A 72 19.28 -7.29 -5.06
C ASP A 72 19.16 -7.99 -3.71
N LYS A 73 18.08 -8.73 -3.48
CA LYS A 73 17.83 -9.45 -2.24
C LYS A 73 19.02 -10.35 -1.87
N GLY A 74 19.63 -10.05 -0.72
CA GLY A 74 20.74 -10.83 -0.16
C GLY A 74 22.15 -10.41 -0.59
N LYS A 75 22.29 -9.37 -1.43
CA LYS A 75 23.62 -8.80 -1.70
C LYS A 75 24.12 -8.03 -0.49
N VAL A 76 25.41 -8.10 -0.19
CA VAL A 76 26.00 -7.38 0.97
C VAL A 76 25.77 -5.86 0.88
N THR A 77 25.74 -5.31 -0.33
CA THR A 77 25.48 -3.89 -0.58
C THR A 77 24.08 -3.45 -0.16
N THR A 78 23.10 -4.35 -0.07
CA THR A 78 21.73 -3.97 0.34
C THR A 78 21.62 -3.61 1.80
N PHE A 79 22.55 -4.08 2.63
CA PHE A 79 22.56 -3.78 4.06
C PHE A 79 23.25 -2.45 4.37
N GLN A 80 23.71 -1.72 3.35
CA GLN A 80 24.27 -0.39 3.52
C GLN A 80 23.15 0.63 3.74
N LYS A 81 23.38 1.58 4.66
CA LYS A 81 22.44 2.66 4.92
C LYS A 81 22.22 3.49 3.65
N GLY A 82 20.96 3.64 3.24
CA GLY A 82 20.61 4.40 2.04
C GLY A 82 20.93 3.69 0.73
N ALA A 83 21.11 2.37 0.73
CA ALA A 83 21.33 1.59 -0.49
C ALA A 83 20.18 1.71 -1.51
N PHE A 84 18.97 1.98 -1.03
CA PHE A 84 17.78 2.20 -1.84
C PHE A 84 17.06 3.47 -1.39
N CYS A 85 16.54 4.22 -2.34
CA CYS A 85 15.69 5.38 -2.06
C CYS A 85 14.40 4.91 -1.38
N PRO A 86 13.95 5.60 -0.32
CA PRO A 86 12.65 5.31 0.27
C PRO A 86 11.53 5.74 -0.68
N TRP A 87 10.37 5.10 -0.55
CA TRP A 87 9.15 5.57 -1.18
C TRP A 87 8.70 6.88 -0.54
N THR A 88 8.26 7.82 -1.36
CA THR A 88 7.60 9.03 -0.86
C THR A 88 6.09 8.91 -0.99
N ASN A 89 5.36 9.53 -0.06
CA ASN A 89 3.92 9.64 -0.13
C ASN A 89 3.45 10.24 -1.47
N ALA A 90 4.20 11.24 -1.99
CA ALA A 90 3.89 11.89 -3.26
C ALA A 90 3.98 10.91 -4.45
N GLU A 91 5.01 10.06 -4.50
CA GLU A 91 5.14 9.03 -5.54
C GLU A 91 4.01 8.00 -5.47
N GLN A 92 3.66 7.54 -4.26
CA GLN A 92 2.56 6.58 -4.07
C GLN A 92 1.22 7.15 -4.56
N HIS A 93 0.92 8.40 -4.23
CA HIS A 93 -0.28 9.06 -4.76
C HIS A 93 -0.24 9.22 -6.28
N CYS A 94 0.90 9.67 -6.83
CA CYS A 94 1.04 9.87 -8.27
C CYS A 94 0.83 8.56 -9.06
N LEU A 95 1.41 7.44 -8.59
CA LEU A 95 1.23 6.12 -9.20
C LEU A 95 -0.20 5.59 -9.02
N GLY A 96 -0.83 5.87 -7.88
CA GLY A 96 -2.24 5.54 -7.64
C GLY A 96 -3.18 6.27 -8.61
N ASP A 97 -2.94 7.57 -8.83
CA ASP A 97 -3.69 8.37 -9.79
C ASP A 97 -3.45 7.89 -11.23
N GLU A 98 -2.20 7.55 -11.59
CA GLU A 98 -1.88 7.00 -12.90
C GLU A 98 -2.61 5.66 -13.14
N TYR A 99 -2.56 4.74 -12.16
CA TYR A 99 -3.31 3.49 -12.20
C TYR A 99 -4.81 3.72 -12.37
N HIS A 100 -5.39 4.65 -11.61
CA HIS A 100 -6.82 4.96 -11.65
C HIS A 100 -7.27 5.48 -13.03
N ASN A 101 -6.39 6.22 -13.72
CA ASN A 101 -6.67 6.76 -15.04
C ASN A 101 -6.52 5.74 -16.19
N LEU A 102 -6.03 4.52 -15.91
CA LEU A 102 -5.94 3.46 -16.91
C LEU A 102 -7.31 2.89 -17.25
N THR A 103 -7.64 2.87 -18.54
CA THR A 103 -8.98 2.50 -19.03
C THR A 103 -9.13 1.02 -19.38
N SER A 104 -8.06 0.22 -19.31
CA SER A 104 -8.09 -1.18 -19.71
C SER A 104 -7.45 -2.10 -18.68
N LEU A 105 -8.09 -3.26 -18.46
CA LEU A 105 -7.59 -4.31 -17.57
C LEU A 105 -6.17 -4.77 -17.92
N PRO A 106 -5.77 -4.93 -19.21
CA PRO A 106 -4.39 -5.27 -19.56
C PRO A 106 -3.40 -4.18 -19.14
N ALA A 107 -3.74 -2.90 -19.33
CA ALA A 107 -2.88 -1.79 -18.91
C ALA A 107 -2.71 -1.76 -17.39
N GLN A 108 -3.81 -1.90 -16.63
CA GLN A 108 -3.78 -1.98 -15.17
C GLN A 108 -2.91 -3.14 -14.67
N LYS A 109 -3.03 -4.34 -15.28
CA LYS A 109 -2.21 -5.50 -14.92
C LYS A 109 -0.72 -5.28 -15.18
N ASN A 110 -0.37 -4.67 -16.32
CA ASN A 110 1.02 -4.35 -16.63
C ASN A 110 1.56 -3.29 -15.66
N PHE A 111 0.75 -2.27 -15.34
CA PHE A 111 1.11 -1.22 -14.40
C PHE A 111 1.39 -1.78 -13.00
N ILE A 112 0.51 -2.64 -12.48
CA ILE A 112 0.71 -3.31 -11.19
C ILE A 112 2.03 -4.11 -11.19
N LYS A 113 2.34 -4.82 -12.27
CA LYS A 113 3.57 -5.62 -12.39
C LYS A 113 4.85 -4.77 -12.37
N GLU A 114 4.77 -3.52 -12.80
CA GLU A 114 5.91 -2.61 -12.85
C GLU A 114 6.05 -1.79 -11.56
N PHE A 115 4.93 -1.37 -10.96
CA PHE A 115 4.91 -0.32 -9.95
C PHE A 115 4.29 -0.70 -8.60
N ALA A 116 3.55 -1.82 -8.48
CA ALA A 116 3.00 -2.22 -7.18
C ALA A 116 4.12 -2.67 -6.22
N THR A 117 3.92 -2.51 -4.92
CA THR A 117 4.93 -2.84 -3.89
C THR A 117 4.37 -3.51 -2.69
#